data_AF-A0A6P3YCR9-F1
#
_entry.id   AF-A0A6P3YCR9-F1
#
_cell.length_a   1.000
_cell.length_b   1.000
_cell.length_c   1.000
_cell.angle_alpha   90.00
_cell.angle_beta   90.00
_cell.angle_gamma   90.00
#
_symmetry.space_group_name_H-M   'P 1'
#
loop_
_entity.id
_entity.type
_entity.pdbx_description
1 polymer ?
#
loop_
_entity_poly.entity_id
_entity_poly.type
_entity_poly.pdbx_seq_one_letter_code
_entity_poly.pdbx_strand_id
1 'polypeptide(L)'
;MGCNTSKDSFQPAVDEAKEDSVKNGDISKAAEDGTAKADKEKGAENEKDQEAAATKIQAVFRGHCARKSLKQPSKAEEPSEPEETTKEELQKEFPADDKDLLSAATKIQATFRGHMSRKEQAASAAAKSAMNIVGSAAAKIEEKMQDAVHELEGIDLADPDLHKAATKIQASFRGHKVRQEVSMHCTVDESKK
;
A
#
# COMPACT_ATOMS: atom_id res chain seq x y z
N MET A 1 -22.30 16.35 26.60
CA MET A 1 -21.19 16.32 27.56
C MET A 1 -19.92 16.66 26.80
N GLY A 2 -19.56 17.94 26.79
CA GLY A 2 -18.37 18.44 26.11
C GLY A 2 -17.16 18.31 27.03
N CYS A 3 -16.06 17.79 26.51
CA CYS A 3 -14.77 17.86 27.19
C CYS A 3 -14.00 19.03 26.61
N ASN A 4 -13.81 20.03 27.47
CA ASN A 4 -13.07 21.26 27.24
C ASN A 4 -11.57 21.03 27.11
N THR A 5 -10.99 21.98 26.39
CA THR A 5 -9.57 22.30 26.24
C THR A 5 -8.97 22.87 27.55
N SER A 6 -7.74 22.49 27.87
CA SER A 6 -6.82 23.17 28.80
C SER A 6 -5.43 22.97 28.21
N LYS A 7 -4.73 23.98 27.68
CA LYS A 7 -4.17 25.19 28.31
C LYS A 7 -3.17 24.82 29.39
N ASP A 8 -1.93 24.57 28.95
CA ASP A 8 -0.77 24.66 29.83
C ASP A 8 0.33 25.47 29.14
N SER A 9 0.88 26.36 29.94
CA SER A 9 1.69 27.51 29.56
C SER A 9 3.01 27.35 30.28
N PHE A 10 4.12 27.16 29.56
CA PHE A 10 5.45 27.21 30.16
C PHE A 10 6.44 27.81 29.17
N GLN A 11 6.84 29.06 29.46
CA GLN A 11 8.12 29.61 29.04
C GLN A 11 9.22 29.06 29.97
N PRO A 12 10.49 29.02 29.54
CA PRO A 12 11.38 30.09 30.00
C PRO A 12 12.47 30.55 28.99
N ALA A 13 12.81 31.83 29.13
CA ALA A 13 14.11 32.51 29.02
C ALA A 13 15.19 32.00 28.04
N VAL A 14 15.50 32.86 27.06
CA VAL A 14 16.80 32.92 26.37
C VAL A 14 17.63 34.04 27.02
N ASP A 15 18.79 33.70 27.57
CA ASP A 15 19.82 34.66 27.99
C ASP A 15 20.94 34.69 26.93
N GLU A 16 21.30 35.89 26.50
CA GLU A 16 22.41 36.18 25.60
C GLU A 16 23.75 36.14 26.36
N ALA A 17 24.78 35.54 25.78
CA ALA A 17 26.18 35.90 26.04
C ALA A 17 27.07 35.58 24.83
N LYS A 18 28.07 36.44 24.66
CA LYS A 18 28.89 36.77 23.50
C LYS A 18 30.10 35.83 23.32
N GLU A 19 30.58 35.79 22.06
CA GLU A 19 31.99 35.76 21.57
C GLU A 19 33.08 35.04 22.41
N ASP A 20 33.87 34.13 21.82
CA ASP A 20 35.02 34.42 20.95
C ASP A 20 36.01 33.24 20.77
N SER A 21 36.64 33.21 19.60
CA SER A 21 38.00 32.69 19.30
C SER A 21 38.37 31.18 19.34
N VAL A 22 38.66 30.67 18.14
CA VAL A 22 39.86 29.93 17.69
C VAL A 22 40.69 29.14 18.73
N LYS A 23 40.85 27.82 18.52
CA LYS A 23 42.16 27.15 18.30
C LYS A 23 42.01 25.63 18.06
N ASN A 24 42.51 25.21 16.91
CA ASN A 24 42.82 23.81 16.59
C ASN A 24 43.89 23.28 17.55
N GLY A 25 43.73 22.03 18.00
CA GLY A 25 44.68 21.30 18.81
C GLY A 25 44.37 19.81 18.78
N ASP A 26 44.96 19.12 17.81
CA ASP A 26 45.17 17.66 17.78
C ASP A 26 45.81 17.18 19.10
N ILE A 27 45.37 16.04 19.65
CA ILE A 27 46.16 15.08 20.47
C ILE A 27 45.26 13.89 20.91
N SER A 28 45.54 12.74 20.29
CA SER A 28 45.75 11.40 20.89
C SER A 28 44.66 10.66 21.71
N LYS A 29 44.12 9.61 21.08
CA LYS A 29 44.22 8.18 21.46
C LYS A 29 44.41 7.81 22.95
N ALA A 30 43.33 7.30 23.57
CA ALA A 30 43.30 6.20 24.55
C ALA A 30 41.81 5.79 24.72
N ALA A 31 41.34 4.67 24.19
CA ALA A 31 41.30 3.36 24.87
C ALA A 31 40.69 3.42 26.28
N GLU A 32 39.38 3.21 26.39
CA GLU A 32 38.75 2.59 27.56
C GLU A 32 37.65 1.64 27.08
N ASP A 33 37.79 0.41 27.58
CA ASP A 33 36.94 -0.77 27.40
C ASP A 33 35.67 -0.63 28.25
N GLY A 34 34.57 -1.25 27.82
CA GLY A 34 33.43 -1.49 28.70
C GLY A 34 32.05 -1.05 28.22
N THR A 35 31.52 -1.68 27.16
CA THR A 35 30.06 -1.92 27.00
C THR A 35 29.78 -3.11 26.08
N ALA A 36 30.51 -4.22 26.27
CA ALA A 36 30.25 -5.47 25.55
C ALA A 36 29.36 -6.42 26.36
N LYS A 37 28.08 -6.09 26.62
CA LYS A 37 27.16 -7.11 27.18
C LYS A 37 25.65 -6.93 27.01
N ALA A 38 25.13 -5.89 26.36
CA ALA A 38 23.68 -5.71 26.19
C ALA A 38 23.16 -5.86 24.74
N ASP A 39 24.02 -5.73 23.72
CA ASP A 39 23.62 -5.84 22.30
C ASP A 39 23.68 -7.26 21.71
N LYS A 40 24.17 -8.24 22.48
CA LYS A 40 24.41 -9.60 21.96
C LYS A 40 23.15 -10.47 21.86
N GLU A 41 22.07 -10.12 22.57
CA GLU A 41 20.83 -10.90 22.57
C GLU A 41 19.88 -10.49 21.43
N LYS A 42 19.78 -9.19 21.09
CA LYS A 42 18.96 -8.72 19.95
C LYS A 42 19.56 -9.03 18.58
N GLY A 43 20.89 -9.09 18.45
CA GLY A 43 21.55 -9.46 17.21
C GLY A 43 21.35 -10.94 16.84
N ALA A 44 21.38 -11.82 17.85
CA ALA A 44 21.24 -13.26 17.66
C ALA A 44 19.80 -13.69 17.29
N GLU A 45 18.78 -12.97 17.76
CA GLU A 45 17.38 -13.19 17.33
C GLU A 45 17.18 -12.74 15.88
N ASN A 46 17.70 -11.57 15.50
CA ASN A 46 17.58 -11.05 14.14
C ASN A 46 18.34 -11.92 13.12
N GLU A 47 19.50 -12.48 13.48
CA GLU A 47 20.25 -13.40 12.63
C GLU A 47 19.50 -14.73 12.42
N LYS A 48 18.91 -15.30 13.48
CA LYS A 48 18.06 -16.49 13.37
C LYS A 48 16.80 -16.24 12.55
N ASP A 49 16.19 -15.07 12.69
CA ASP A 49 15.01 -14.68 11.90
C ASP A 49 15.37 -14.49 10.43
N GLN A 50 16.55 -13.95 10.13
CA GLN A 50 17.08 -13.84 8.76
C GLN A 50 17.38 -15.23 8.17
N GLU A 51 17.99 -16.13 8.93
CA GLU A 51 18.24 -17.52 8.50
C GLU A 51 16.93 -18.29 8.25
N ALA A 52 15.94 -18.13 9.12
CA ALA A 52 14.61 -18.73 8.96
C ALA A 52 13.89 -18.15 7.72
N ALA A 53 13.95 -16.84 7.51
CA ALA A 53 13.40 -16.18 6.34
C ALA A 53 14.10 -16.62 5.04
N ALA A 54 15.43 -16.71 5.04
CA ALA A 54 16.22 -17.19 3.92
C ALA A 54 15.86 -18.64 3.57
N THR A 55 15.78 -19.51 4.57
CA THR A 55 15.36 -20.91 4.40
C THR A 55 13.96 -21.00 3.80
N LYS A 56 13.03 -20.14 4.24
CA LYS A 56 11.66 -20.07 3.70
C LYS A 56 11.65 -19.64 2.23
N ILE A 57 12.42 -18.61 1.88
CA ILE A 57 12.55 -18.14 0.49
C ILE A 57 13.16 -19.23 -0.40
N GLN A 58 14.22 -19.89 0.07
CA GLN A 58 14.87 -21.00 -0.65
C GLN A 58 13.93 -22.18 -0.85
N ALA A 59 13.18 -22.58 0.18
CA ALA A 59 12.21 -23.67 0.09
C ALA A 59 11.08 -23.34 -0.90
N VAL A 60 10.56 -22.11 -0.86
CA VAL A 60 9.54 -21.64 -1.81
C VAL A 60 10.08 -21.63 -3.24
N PHE A 61 11.30 -21.13 -3.45
CA PHE A 61 11.95 -21.08 -4.76
C PHE A 61 12.24 -22.48 -5.31
N ARG A 62 12.80 -23.39 -4.51
CA ARG A 62 13.01 -24.79 -4.90
C ARG A 62 11.70 -25.46 -5.31
N GLY A 63 10.64 -25.23 -4.54
CA GLY A 63 9.30 -25.70 -4.88
C GLY A 63 8.75 -25.07 -6.15
N HIS A 64 8.99 -23.77 -6.37
CA HIS A 64 8.58 -23.07 -7.58
C HIS A 64 9.30 -23.61 -8.81
N CYS A 65 10.61 -23.87 -8.74
CA CYS A 65 11.37 -24.52 -9.81
C CYS A 65 10.81 -25.91 -10.13
N ALA A 66 10.60 -26.75 -9.12
CA ALA A 66 10.01 -28.09 -9.32
C ALA A 66 8.62 -28.01 -9.97
N ARG A 67 7.75 -27.14 -9.47
CA ARG A 67 6.40 -26.91 -10.05
C ARG A 67 6.45 -26.33 -11.46
N LYS A 68 7.43 -25.48 -11.77
CA LYS A 68 7.59 -24.88 -13.10
C LYS A 68 8.14 -25.89 -14.11
N SER A 69 9.04 -26.78 -13.70
CA SER A 69 9.50 -27.89 -14.54
C SER A 69 8.37 -28.89 -14.85
N LEU A 70 7.48 -29.16 -13.89
CA LEU A 70 6.29 -29.99 -14.12
C LEU A 70 5.17 -29.27 -14.90
N LYS A 71 5.19 -27.93 -14.91
CA LYS A 71 4.21 -27.10 -15.63
C LYS A 71 4.69 -26.68 -17.03
N GLN A 72 5.90 -27.07 -17.44
CA GLN A 72 6.20 -27.15 -18.86
C GLN A 72 5.15 -28.07 -19.47
N PRO A 73 4.42 -27.66 -20.52
CA PRO A 73 3.64 -28.63 -21.26
C PRO A 73 4.63 -29.70 -21.72
N SER A 74 4.35 -30.96 -21.44
CA SER A 74 4.89 -32.08 -22.22
C SER A 74 4.46 -31.87 -23.67
N LYS A 75 5.16 -30.96 -24.34
CA LYS A 75 5.13 -30.72 -25.77
C LYS A 75 6.31 -31.50 -26.35
N ALA A 76 6.28 -32.81 -26.17
CA ALA A 76 7.17 -33.81 -26.78
C ALA A 76 6.86 -35.25 -26.28
N GLU A 77 5.64 -35.54 -25.84
CA GLU A 77 5.02 -36.70 -26.47
C GLU A 77 4.28 -36.10 -27.65
N GLU A 78 4.49 -36.67 -28.84
CA GLU A 78 3.52 -36.56 -29.91
C GLU A 78 2.11 -36.64 -29.29
N PRO A 79 1.08 -36.00 -29.84
CA PRO A 79 -0.19 -36.68 -29.79
C PRO A 79 0.08 -38.01 -30.50
N SER A 80 0.42 -39.08 -29.76
CA SER A 80 -0.25 -40.34 -30.03
C SER A 80 -1.67 -39.89 -30.22
N GLU A 81 -2.18 -40.12 -31.44
CA GLU A 81 -3.51 -39.73 -31.89
C GLU A 81 -4.44 -39.72 -30.69
N PRO A 82 -5.42 -38.81 -30.57
CA PRO A 82 -6.47 -39.05 -29.59
C PRO A 82 -6.88 -40.50 -29.86
N GLU A 83 -6.50 -41.43 -28.98
CA GLU A 83 -7.13 -42.73 -28.96
C GLU A 83 -8.54 -42.26 -28.76
N GLU A 84 -9.30 -42.32 -29.84
CA GLU A 84 -10.66 -41.86 -29.86
C GLU A 84 -11.29 -42.84 -28.90
N THR A 85 -11.27 -42.51 -27.60
CA THR A 85 -11.93 -43.24 -26.56
C THR A 85 -13.34 -43.23 -27.05
N THR A 86 -13.72 -44.34 -27.65
CA THR A 86 -14.93 -44.36 -28.44
C THR A 86 -16.04 -44.04 -27.45
N LYS A 87 -17.09 -43.35 -27.89
CA LYS A 87 -18.20 -43.02 -27.01
C LYS A 87 -18.71 -44.25 -26.25
N GLU A 88 -18.54 -45.43 -26.84
CA GLU A 88 -18.82 -46.76 -26.30
C GLU A 88 -17.87 -47.17 -25.15
N GLU A 89 -16.56 -46.94 -25.26
CA GLU A 89 -15.58 -47.16 -24.18
C GLU A 89 -15.81 -46.23 -23.00
N LEU A 90 -16.11 -44.95 -23.26
CA LEU A 90 -16.48 -43.98 -22.23
C LEU A 90 -17.77 -44.38 -21.51
N GLN A 91 -18.77 -44.89 -22.23
CA GLN A 91 -20.00 -45.39 -21.61
C GLN A 91 -19.76 -46.67 -20.80
N LYS A 92 -18.75 -47.47 -21.17
CA LYS A 92 -18.35 -48.68 -20.44
C LYS A 92 -17.61 -48.34 -19.14
N GLU A 93 -16.76 -47.31 -19.16
CA GLU A 93 -16.04 -46.83 -17.97
C GLU A 93 -16.91 -45.95 -17.04
N PHE A 94 -17.83 -45.17 -17.63
CA PHE A 94 -18.72 -44.26 -16.92
C PHE A 94 -20.19 -44.65 -17.17
N PRO A 95 -20.65 -45.77 -16.59
CA PRO A 95 -22.03 -46.22 -16.77
C PRO A 95 -23.01 -45.17 -16.22
N ALA A 96 -24.01 -44.82 -17.03
CA ALA A 96 -25.01 -43.81 -16.68
C ALA A 96 -25.90 -44.21 -15.50
N ASP A 97 -25.93 -45.50 -15.15
CA ASP A 97 -26.72 -46.03 -14.03
C ASP A 97 -25.99 -45.98 -12.69
N ASP A 98 -24.70 -45.61 -12.68
CA ASP A 98 -23.93 -45.44 -11.45
C ASP A 98 -24.34 -44.15 -10.74
N LYS A 99 -25.12 -44.32 -9.67
CA LYS A 99 -25.63 -43.24 -8.83
C LYS A 99 -24.51 -42.44 -8.16
N ASP A 100 -23.41 -43.09 -7.78
CA ASP A 100 -22.30 -42.42 -7.10
C ASP A 100 -21.57 -41.50 -8.08
N LEU A 101 -21.33 -41.98 -9.30
CA LEU A 101 -20.77 -41.18 -10.38
C LEU A 101 -21.67 -39.98 -10.74
N LEU A 102 -22.98 -40.20 -10.89
CA LEU A 102 -23.95 -39.13 -11.16
C LEU A 102 -23.97 -38.08 -10.04
N SER A 103 -23.92 -38.52 -8.78
CA SER A 103 -23.91 -37.62 -7.63
C SER A 103 -22.63 -36.77 -7.59
N ALA A 104 -21.48 -37.39 -7.90
CA ALA A 104 -20.19 -36.71 -7.96
C ALA A 104 -20.16 -35.69 -9.10
N ALA A 105 -20.61 -36.07 -10.30
CA ALA A 105 -20.73 -35.19 -11.45
C ALA A 105 -21.62 -33.98 -11.15
N THR A 106 -22.79 -34.22 -10.54
CA THR A 106 -23.73 -33.16 -10.12
C THR A 106 -23.07 -32.21 -9.11
N LYS A 107 -22.31 -32.73 -8.15
CA LYS A 107 -21.60 -31.93 -7.15
C LYS A 107 -20.50 -31.06 -7.79
N ILE A 108 -19.76 -31.60 -8.75
CA ILE A 108 -18.73 -30.84 -9.49
C ILE A 108 -19.40 -29.72 -10.29
N GLN A 109 -20.46 -30.02 -11.03
CA GLN A 109 -21.21 -29.01 -11.81
C GLN A 109 -21.80 -27.91 -10.92
N ALA A 110 -22.41 -28.28 -9.80
CA ALA A 110 -23.00 -27.34 -8.86
C ALA A 110 -21.94 -26.43 -8.21
N THR A 111 -20.80 -26.99 -7.78
CA THR A 111 -19.71 -26.23 -7.16
C THR A 111 -19.09 -25.26 -8.17
N PHE A 112 -18.87 -25.68 -9.41
CA PHE A 112 -18.34 -24.85 -10.48
C PHE A 112 -19.29 -23.71 -10.86
N ARG A 113 -20.58 -24.00 -11.06
CA ARG A 113 -21.60 -22.97 -11.31
C ARG A 113 -21.64 -21.94 -10.19
N GLY A 114 -21.60 -22.40 -8.94
CA GLY A 114 -21.54 -21.52 -7.76
C GLY A 114 -20.25 -20.69 -7.70
N HIS A 115 -19.11 -21.27 -8.05
CA HIS A 115 -17.83 -20.57 -8.11
C HIS A 115 -17.85 -19.47 -9.18
N MET A 116 -18.39 -19.74 -10.37
CA MET A 116 -18.49 -18.73 -11.42
C MET A 116 -19.38 -17.56 -11.02
N SER A 117 -20.55 -17.82 -10.42
CA SER A 117 -21.42 -16.76 -9.93
C SER A 117 -20.75 -15.92 -8.83
N ARG A 118 -20.08 -16.54 -7.86
CA ARG A 118 -19.36 -15.82 -6.81
C ARG A 118 -18.19 -15.00 -7.35
N LYS A 119 -17.46 -15.53 -8.33
CA LYS A 119 -16.33 -14.83 -8.97
C LYS A 119 -16.82 -13.57 -9.70
N GLU A 120 -17.93 -13.67 -10.44
CA GLU A 120 -18.55 -12.54 -11.11
C GLU A 120 -19.08 -11.51 -10.11
N GLN A 121 -19.76 -11.95 -9.05
CA GLN A 121 -20.25 -11.05 -8.00
C GLN A 121 -19.11 -10.35 -7.26
N ALA A 122 -18.00 -11.03 -6.96
CA ALA A 122 -16.83 -10.42 -6.34
C ALA A 122 -16.21 -9.36 -7.25
N ALA A 123 -16.08 -9.63 -8.54
CA ALA A 123 -15.60 -8.66 -9.52
C ALA A 123 -16.56 -7.46 -9.66
N SER A 124 -17.87 -7.71 -9.72
CA SER A 124 -18.90 -6.67 -9.80
C SER A 124 -19.00 -5.82 -8.52
N ALA A 125 -18.88 -6.43 -7.34
CA ALA A 125 -18.91 -5.74 -6.07
C ALA A 125 -17.69 -4.83 -5.87
N ALA A 126 -16.50 -5.30 -6.25
CA ALA A 126 -15.29 -4.48 -6.25
C ALA A 126 -15.43 -3.28 -7.21
N ALA A 127 -15.92 -3.50 -8.42
CA ALA A 127 -16.16 -2.43 -9.40
C ALA A 127 -17.22 -1.43 -8.92
N LYS A 128 -18.34 -1.89 -8.37
CA LYS A 128 -19.40 -1.03 -7.81
C LYS A 128 -18.93 -0.23 -6.60
N SER A 129 -18.12 -0.83 -5.73
CA SER A 129 -17.53 -0.15 -4.58
C SER A 129 -16.58 0.97 -5.03
N ALA A 130 -15.68 0.69 -5.96
CA ALA A 130 -14.81 1.70 -6.54
C ALA A 130 -15.60 2.83 -7.22
N MET A 131 -16.63 2.49 -8.00
CA MET A 131 -17.48 3.46 -8.67
C MET A 131 -18.28 4.33 -7.69
N ASN A 132 -18.74 3.78 -6.56
CA ASN A 132 -19.42 4.54 -5.51
C ASN A 132 -18.46 5.54 -4.83
N ILE A 133 -17.24 5.10 -4.49
CA ILE A 133 -16.21 5.99 -3.92
C ILE A 133 -15.92 7.16 -4.86
N VAL A 134 -15.67 6.88 -6.15
CA VAL A 134 -15.41 7.93 -7.14
C VAL A 134 -16.62 8.84 -7.32
N GLY A 135 -17.83 8.28 -7.39
CA GLY A 135 -19.07 9.06 -7.49
C GLY A 135 -19.28 9.99 -6.29
N SER A 136 -19.01 9.51 -5.07
CA SER A 136 -19.11 10.32 -3.85
C SER A 136 -18.06 11.44 -3.80
N ALA A 137 -16.84 11.16 -4.25
CA ALA A 137 -15.78 12.17 -4.34
C ALA A 137 -16.10 13.23 -5.40
N ALA A 138 -16.61 12.81 -6.56
CA ALA A 138 -17.04 13.71 -7.63
C ALA A 138 -18.19 14.61 -7.18
N ALA A 139 -19.23 14.05 -6.55
CA ALA A 139 -20.34 14.84 -6.00
C ALA A 139 -19.87 15.87 -4.98
N LYS A 140 -18.90 15.52 -4.13
CA LYS A 140 -18.33 16.43 -3.12
C LYS A 140 -17.46 17.53 -3.73
N ILE A 141 -16.82 17.29 -4.87
CA ILE A 141 -16.09 18.32 -5.62
C ILE A 141 -17.09 19.26 -6.30
N GLU A 142 -18.14 18.71 -6.90
CA GLU A 142 -19.19 19.47 -7.56
C GLU A 142 -19.95 20.37 -6.58
N GLU A 143 -20.31 19.87 -5.40
CA GLU A 143 -20.91 20.66 -4.31
C GLU A 143 -20.02 21.86 -3.93
N LYS A 144 -18.73 21.63 -3.69
CA LYS A 144 -17.77 22.72 -3.36
C LYS A 144 -17.59 23.71 -4.50
N MET A 145 -17.68 23.27 -5.74
CA MET A 145 -17.58 24.16 -6.90
C MET A 145 -18.83 25.03 -7.03
N GLN A 146 -20.02 24.46 -6.81
CA GLN A 146 -21.28 25.21 -6.79
C GLN A 146 -21.32 26.22 -5.63
N ASP A 147 -20.85 25.83 -4.44
CA ASP A 147 -20.73 26.72 -3.29
C ASP A 147 -19.77 27.90 -3.57
N ALA A 148 -18.60 27.62 -4.16
CA ALA A 148 -17.67 28.66 -4.57
C ALA A 148 -18.24 29.60 -5.65
N VAL A 149 -19.01 29.07 -6.60
CA VAL A 149 -19.70 29.88 -7.62
C VAL A 149 -20.75 30.78 -6.97
N HIS A 150 -21.53 30.25 -6.02
CA HIS A 150 -22.53 31.02 -5.28
C HIS A 150 -21.90 32.11 -4.41
N GLU A 151 -20.75 31.86 -3.76
CA GLU A 151 -20.01 32.91 -3.03
C GLU A 151 -19.46 34.02 -3.95
N LEU A 152 -19.19 33.71 -5.23
CA LEU A 152 -18.73 34.68 -6.22
C LEU A 152 -19.88 35.49 -6.85
N GLU A 153 -21.16 35.07 -6.67
CA GLU A 153 -22.31 35.83 -7.16
C GLU A 153 -22.43 37.17 -6.42
N GLY A 154 -22.11 38.26 -7.12
CA GLY A 154 -22.20 39.63 -6.60
C GLY A 154 -20.86 40.35 -6.42
N ILE A 155 -19.74 39.70 -6.73
CA ILE A 155 -18.42 40.32 -6.71
C ILE A 155 -18.13 41.00 -8.07
N ASP A 156 -17.77 42.29 -8.04
CA ASP A 156 -17.36 43.02 -9.25
C ASP A 156 -15.92 42.67 -9.64
N LEU A 157 -15.77 41.86 -10.68
CA LEU A 157 -14.48 41.43 -11.21
C LEU A 157 -13.69 42.58 -11.88
N ALA A 158 -14.29 43.74 -12.13
CA ALA A 158 -13.59 44.90 -12.68
C ALA A 158 -12.97 45.80 -11.61
N ASP A 159 -13.23 45.56 -10.32
CA ASP A 159 -12.71 46.39 -9.23
C ASP A 159 -11.17 46.28 -9.11
N PRO A 160 -10.42 47.40 -9.27
CA PRO A 160 -8.96 47.40 -9.13
C PRO A 160 -8.48 47.02 -7.72
N ASP A 161 -9.26 47.28 -6.67
CA ASP A 161 -8.84 46.95 -5.30
C ASP A 161 -9.03 45.45 -5.00
N LEU A 162 -10.07 44.82 -5.54
CA LEU A 162 -10.22 43.36 -5.56
C LEU A 162 -9.03 42.67 -6.24
N HIS A 163 -8.56 43.16 -7.39
CA HIS A 163 -7.39 42.61 -8.08
C HIS A 163 -6.09 42.71 -7.27
N LYS A 164 -5.86 43.84 -6.57
CA LYS A 164 -4.70 43.99 -5.67
C LYS A 164 -4.76 43.00 -4.51
N ALA A 165 -5.93 42.83 -3.90
CA ALA A 165 -6.14 41.88 -2.81
C ALA A 165 -5.92 40.42 -3.27
N ALA A 166 -6.52 40.04 -4.41
CA ALA A 166 -6.34 38.72 -5.01
C ALA A 166 -4.86 38.41 -5.27
N THR A 167 -4.12 39.37 -5.86
CA THR A 167 -2.68 39.22 -6.11
C THR A 167 -1.90 38.96 -4.82
N LYS A 168 -2.22 39.67 -3.73
CA LYS A 168 -1.58 39.47 -2.42
C LYS A 168 -1.88 38.09 -1.82
N ILE A 169 -3.14 37.64 -1.93
CA ILE A 169 -3.56 36.32 -1.46
C ILE A 169 -2.85 35.22 -2.25
N GLN A 170 -2.78 35.34 -3.59
CA GLN A 170 -2.10 34.39 -4.47
C GLN A 170 -0.60 34.30 -4.17
N ALA A 171 0.09 35.43 -3.98
CA ALA A 171 1.50 35.46 -3.62
C ALA A 171 1.76 34.78 -2.26
N SER A 172 0.92 35.08 -1.26
CA SER A 172 1.01 34.47 0.07
C SER A 172 0.78 32.95 0.01
N PHE A 173 -0.25 32.50 -0.71
CA PHE A 173 -0.58 31.08 -0.86
C PHE A 173 0.48 30.29 -1.63
N ARG A 174 1.02 30.85 -2.71
CA ARG A 174 2.15 30.24 -3.44
C ARG A 174 3.36 30.05 -2.53
N GLY A 175 3.67 31.05 -1.71
CA GLY A 175 4.72 30.94 -0.69
C GLY A 175 4.40 29.90 0.39
N HIS A 176 3.15 29.84 0.86
CA HIS A 176 2.70 28.85 1.84
C HIS A 176 2.84 27.42 1.30
N LYS A 177 2.44 27.17 0.05
CA LYS A 177 2.55 25.85 -0.57
C LYS A 177 4.00 25.36 -0.64
N VAL A 178 4.92 26.22 -1.08
CA VAL A 178 6.36 25.90 -1.09
C VAL A 178 6.87 25.61 0.32
N ARG A 179 6.50 26.42 1.32
CA ARG A 179 6.90 26.19 2.71
C ARG A 179 6.25 24.95 3.34
N GLN A 180 5.08 24.55 2.87
CA GLN A 180 4.44 23.32 3.30
C GLN A 180 5.18 22.10 2.72
N GLU A 181 5.50 22.10 1.42
CA GLU A 181 6.31 21.06 0.77
C GLU A 181 7.70 20.96 1.46
N VAL A 182 8.43 22.09 1.48
CA VAL A 182 9.21 22.69 2.59
C VAL A 182 9.32 21.92 3.93
N SER A 183 8.23 21.99 4.69
CA SER A 183 8.14 21.44 6.02
C SER A 183 7.97 19.92 5.99
N MET A 184 7.27 19.39 4.99
CA MET A 184 6.94 17.96 4.91
C MET A 184 8.14 17.10 4.52
N HIS A 185 9.04 17.58 3.66
CA HIS A 185 10.26 16.84 3.32
C HIS A 185 11.38 16.98 4.38
N CYS A 186 11.45 18.09 5.13
CA CYS A 186 12.45 18.26 6.19
C CYS A 186 12.21 17.33 7.39
N THR A 187 10.94 17.00 7.71
CA THR A 187 10.61 16.07 8.80
C THR A 187 10.86 14.59 8.47
N VAL A 188 11.01 14.25 7.19
CA VAL A 188 11.22 12.86 6.73
C VAL A 188 12.70 12.46 6.78
N ASP A 189 13.63 13.40 6.60
CA ASP A 189 15.07 13.12 6.67
C ASP A 189 15.61 13.02 8.12
N GLU A 190 14.99 13.71 9.08
CA GLU A 190 15.35 13.61 10.52
C GLU A 190 14.90 12.29 11.17
N SER A 191 13.93 11.59 10.58
CA SER A 191 13.43 10.30 11.10
C SER A 191 14.28 9.10 10.68
N LYS A 192 15.38 9.32 9.93
CA LYS A 192 16.21 8.28 9.33
C LYS A 192 17.67 8.30 9.77
N LYS A 193 17.99 9.06 10.82
CA LYS A 193 19.34 9.18 11.38
C LYS A 193 19.43 8.61 12.79
#